data_AF-A0A951WZA1-F1
#
_entry.id   AF-A0A951WZA1-F1
#
_cell.length_a   1.000
_cell.length_b   1.000
_cell.length_c   1.000
_cell.angle_alpha   90.00
_cell.angle_beta   90.00
_cell.angle_gamma   90.00
#
_symmetry.space_group_name_H-M   'P 1'
#
loop_
_entity.id
_entity.type
_entity.pdbx_description
1 polymer ?
#
loop_
_entity_poly.entity_id
_entity_poly.type
_entity_poly.pdbx_seq_one_letter_code
_entity_poly.pdbx_strand_id
1 'polypeptide(L)'
;MHCIQGSDAHRLTADPKNPKRLGIGDRATEFLLDEPTFDALAAVLRSKQFDRVRPARPADRPFDPLDVVRKEGASLVQSFHESVAQRGGKVAAILADICAFANTAGGAVYVGTRAGKVKIKGLVAPGQVEQQIRAGLDERITPPLTIKIDTLQSQNAKVLRIQVPKGGDAPYALDDYKFYVRDETGTNLAVRDEIVALIKDSLGFEQEAEEQAPEQAPTRSRQNGRGRARGKGSQPAAQPSGTAKAQTDGKAAGEEAPLAGDTPTLPADDTTFYLPQIGVEIVESEERNGHQYYTIRDLRNGNIIKNVTRKGARKLWSYAIQQYEDHPVQAAKVQWEGNVALVAAEKRAGKQRYDLALREGDKVRVFYGVTEDGMEGEWARFIQDEA
;
A
#
# COMPACT_ATOMS: atom_id res chain seq x y z
N MET A 1 -1.38 -3.48 -37.65
CA MET A 1 -2.46 -3.40 -36.65
C MET A 1 -3.73 -3.95 -37.28
N HIS A 2 -4.21 -5.10 -36.80
CA HIS A 2 -5.50 -5.67 -37.20
C HIS A 2 -6.53 -5.46 -36.11
N CYS A 3 -7.78 -5.23 -36.49
CA CYS A 3 -8.90 -5.17 -35.58
C CYS A 3 -9.69 -6.47 -35.68
N ILE A 4 -9.85 -7.20 -34.58
CA ILE A 4 -10.80 -8.31 -34.48
C ILE A 4 -11.97 -7.85 -33.62
N GLN A 5 -13.19 -8.08 -34.08
CA GLN A 5 -14.36 -7.86 -33.25
C GLN A 5 -14.56 -9.02 -32.28
N GLY A 6 -14.47 -8.77 -30.97
CA GLY A 6 -14.93 -9.72 -29.95
C GLY A 6 -16.46 -9.71 -29.90
N SER A 7 -17.10 -10.80 -30.31
CA SER A 7 -18.56 -10.88 -30.42
C SER A 7 -19.23 -11.27 -29.10
N ASP A 8 -19.45 -10.28 -28.24
CA ASP A 8 -20.49 -10.30 -27.19
C ASP A 8 -21.62 -9.34 -27.58
N ALA A 9 -22.03 -9.43 -28.84
CA ALA A 9 -22.94 -8.49 -29.50
C ALA A 9 -24.29 -9.18 -29.77
N HIS A 10 -25.23 -9.04 -28.85
CA HIS A 10 -26.60 -9.56 -29.01
C HIS A 10 -27.48 -8.68 -29.91
N ARG A 11 -26.92 -7.63 -30.54
CA ARG A 11 -27.63 -6.63 -31.34
C ARG A 11 -26.76 -6.11 -32.49
N LEU A 12 -27.40 -5.58 -33.53
CA LEU A 12 -26.70 -4.87 -34.61
C LEU A 12 -26.12 -3.53 -34.14
N THR A 13 -26.86 -2.79 -33.31
CA THR A 13 -26.45 -1.49 -32.74
C THR A 13 -26.57 -1.49 -31.21
N ALA A 14 -25.76 -0.65 -30.56
CA ALA A 14 -25.79 -0.42 -29.12
C ALA A 14 -27.19 -0.01 -28.63
N ASP A 15 -27.58 -0.40 -27.41
CA ASP A 15 -28.81 0.10 -26.80
C ASP A 15 -28.62 1.55 -26.28
N PRO A 16 -29.30 2.58 -26.84
CA PRO A 16 -29.12 3.97 -26.44
C PRO A 16 -29.59 4.25 -25.00
N LYS A 17 -30.33 3.32 -24.36
CA LYS A 17 -30.76 3.41 -22.96
C LYS A 17 -29.91 2.55 -22.00
N ASN A 18 -29.10 1.62 -22.51
CA ASN A 18 -28.29 0.73 -21.67
C ASN A 18 -26.91 0.46 -22.29
N PRO A 19 -25.85 1.19 -21.88
CA PRO A 19 -24.51 1.05 -22.45
C PRO A 19 -23.82 -0.29 -22.11
N LYS A 20 -24.42 -1.17 -21.28
CA LYS A 20 -23.96 -2.56 -21.09
C LYS A 20 -24.44 -3.49 -22.22
N ARG A 21 -25.37 -3.07 -23.09
CA ARG A 21 -25.89 -3.87 -24.21
C ARG A 21 -25.22 -3.48 -25.53
N LEU A 22 -24.16 -4.21 -25.83
CA LEU A 22 -23.26 -3.98 -26.95
C LEU A 22 -23.88 -4.39 -28.30
N GLY A 23 -23.65 -3.57 -29.31
CA GLY A 23 -23.85 -3.86 -30.73
C GLY A 23 -22.60 -4.42 -31.41
N ILE A 24 -22.71 -4.65 -32.72
CA ILE A 24 -21.59 -5.07 -33.56
C ILE A 24 -20.54 -3.96 -33.61
N GLY A 25 -19.32 -4.27 -33.14
CA GLY A 25 -18.17 -3.35 -33.17
C GLY A 25 -17.87 -2.62 -31.86
N ASP A 26 -18.81 -2.53 -30.92
CA ASP A 26 -18.66 -1.73 -29.68
C ASP A 26 -17.51 -2.18 -28.77
N ARG A 27 -17.11 -3.47 -28.86
CA ARG A 27 -16.01 -4.07 -28.09
C ARG A 27 -15.01 -4.80 -29.00
N ALA A 28 -14.54 -4.09 -30.02
CA ALA A 28 -13.45 -4.60 -30.85
C ALA A 28 -12.11 -4.62 -30.09
N THR A 29 -11.16 -5.43 -30.58
CA THR A 29 -9.82 -5.63 -30.01
C THR A 29 -8.77 -5.45 -31.10
N GLU A 30 -7.76 -4.65 -30.81
CA GLU A 30 -6.62 -4.41 -31.67
C GLU A 30 -5.48 -5.40 -31.41
N PHE A 31 -4.92 -5.94 -32.49
CA PHE A 31 -3.80 -6.86 -32.51
C PHE A 31 -2.61 -6.25 -33.26
N LEU A 32 -1.46 -6.19 -32.59
CA LEU A 32 -0.19 -5.76 -33.17
C LEU A 32 0.48 -6.97 -33.84
N LEU A 33 0.12 -7.22 -35.09
CA LEU A 33 0.75 -8.25 -35.94
C LEU A 33 1.94 -7.67 -36.71
N ASP A 34 2.95 -8.50 -36.96
CA ASP A 34 4.09 -8.18 -37.82
C ASP A 34 3.66 -8.16 -39.30
N GLU A 35 2.79 -9.09 -39.69
CA GLU A 35 2.19 -9.18 -41.03
C GLU A 35 0.65 -9.33 -40.96
N PRO A 36 -0.08 -8.89 -41.99
CA PRO A 36 -1.54 -8.90 -42.04
C PRO A 36 -2.14 -10.29 -42.40
N THR A 37 -1.60 -11.38 -41.84
CA THR A 37 -1.93 -12.77 -42.22
C THR A 37 -2.68 -13.53 -41.12
N PHE A 38 -3.45 -14.55 -41.51
CA PHE A 38 -4.13 -15.43 -40.55
C PHE A 38 -3.15 -16.21 -39.67
N ASP A 39 -1.98 -16.57 -40.20
CA ASP A 39 -0.95 -17.28 -39.43
C ASP A 39 -0.33 -16.39 -38.35
N ALA A 40 0.01 -15.14 -38.67
CA ALA A 40 0.48 -14.16 -37.68
C ALA A 40 -0.58 -13.89 -36.60
N LEU A 41 -1.86 -13.79 -37.00
CA LEU A 41 -2.99 -13.64 -36.08
C LEU A 41 -3.14 -14.83 -35.13
N ALA A 42 -3.10 -16.05 -35.68
CA ALA A 42 -3.23 -17.28 -34.91
C ALA A 42 -2.01 -17.53 -34.01
N ALA A 43 -0.81 -17.08 -34.41
CA ALA A 43 0.38 -17.11 -33.58
C ALA A 43 0.22 -16.20 -32.35
N VAL A 44 -0.24 -14.96 -32.51
CA VAL A 44 -0.48 -14.05 -31.37
C VAL A 44 -1.56 -14.60 -30.44
N LEU A 45 -2.68 -15.10 -30.97
CA LEU A 45 -3.78 -15.68 -30.18
C LEU A 45 -3.39 -16.95 -29.39
N ARG A 46 -2.37 -17.69 -29.83
CA ARG A 46 -1.84 -18.87 -29.13
C ARG A 46 -0.66 -18.55 -28.20
N SER A 47 -0.14 -17.32 -28.26
CA SER A 47 0.99 -16.87 -27.45
C SER A 47 0.56 -16.34 -26.08
N LYS A 48 1.55 -16.02 -25.23
CA LYS A 48 1.36 -15.25 -23.98
C LYS A 48 1.74 -13.76 -24.14
N GLN A 49 1.84 -13.25 -25.38
CA GLN A 49 2.22 -11.86 -25.68
C GLN A 49 1.02 -10.92 -25.56
N PHE A 50 0.52 -10.75 -24.33
CA PHE A 50 -0.65 -9.91 -24.02
C PHE A 50 -0.40 -8.42 -24.33
N ASP A 51 0.85 -7.98 -24.37
CA ASP A 51 1.30 -6.65 -24.81
C ASP A 51 0.94 -6.34 -26.28
N ARG A 52 0.80 -7.38 -27.11
CA ARG A 52 0.40 -7.26 -28.52
C ARG A 52 -1.11 -7.18 -28.73
N VAL A 53 -1.91 -7.28 -27.66
CA VAL A 53 -3.38 -7.30 -27.68
C VAL A 53 -3.93 -6.19 -26.80
N ARG A 54 -4.85 -5.36 -27.32
CA ARG A 54 -5.48 -4.29 -26.53
C ARG A 54 -6.92 -4.01 -26.96
N PRO A 55 -7.77 -3.44 -26.10
CA PRO A 55 -9.08 -2.94 -26.53
C PRO A 55 -8.93 -1.93 -27.68
N ALA A 56 -9.80 -2.04 -28.69
CA ALA A 56 -9.78 -1.13 -29.83
C ALA A 56 -10.10 0.31 -29.39
N ARG A 57 -9.42 1.26 -30.02
CA ARG A 57 -9.50 2.68 -29.69
C ARG A 57 -10.30 3.37 -30.80
N PRO A 58 -11.45 4.02 -30.50
CA PRO A 58 -12.14 4.82 -31.50
C PRO A 58 -11.20 5.95 -31.96
N ALA A 59 -11.06 6.11 -33.28
CA ALA A 59 -10.10 7.04 -33.89
C ALA A 59 -10.25 8.49 -33.38
N ASP A 60 -11.48 8.90 -33.06
CA ASP A 60 -11.83 10.23 -32.57
C ASP A 60 -11.49 10.48 -31.08
N ARG A 61 -11.01 9.46 -30.34
CA ARG A 61 -10.60 9.62 -28.94
C ARG A 61 -9.18 9.11 -28.70
N PRO A 62 -8.15 9.95 -28.92
CA PRO A 62 -6.79 9.60 -28.53
C PRO A 62 -6.73 9.20 -27.05
N PHE A 63 -6.12 8.04 -26.78
CA PHE A 63 -5.97 7.53 -25.43
C PHE A 63 -5.02 8.42 -24.64
N ASP A 64 -5.55 9.05 -23.59
CA ASP A 64 -4.79 9.89 -22.68
C ASP A 64 -4.50 9.12 -21.38
N PRO A 65 -3.23 8.74 -21.10
CA PRO A 65 -2.87 8.05 -19.87
C PRO A 65 -3.26 8.84 -18.61
N LEU A 66 -3.32 10.18 -18.69
CA LEU A 66 -3.67 11.03 -17.56
C LEU A 66 -5.15 10.88 -17.20
N ASP A 67 -6.05 10.62 -18.15
CA ASP A 67 -7.48 10.43 -17.83
C ASP A 67 -7.76 9.13 -17.07
N VAL A 68 -6.91 8.10 -17.22
CA VAL A 68 -6.98 6.85 -16.43
C VAL A 68 -6.55 7.12 -14.98
N VAL A 69 -5.35 7.66 -14.81
CA VAL A 69 -4.78 8.06 -13.52
C VAL A 69 -5.70 9.01 -12.75
N ARG A 70 -6.31 9.99 -13.44
CA ARG A 70 -7.29 10.90 -12.82
C ARG A 70 -8.59 10.21 -12.42
N LYS A 71 -9.00 9.13 -13.10
CA LYS A 71 -10.18 8.34 -12.74
C LYS A 71 -9.94 7.51 -11.49
N GLU A 72 -8.73 6.97 -11.30
CA GLU A 72 -8.29 6.32 -10.05
C GLU A 72 -8.27 7.34 -8.90
N GLY A 73 -7.68 8.52 -9.15
CA GLY A 73 -7.64 9.62 -8.19
C GLY A 73 -6.50 9.53 -7.18
N ALA A 74 -6.54 10.39 -6.16
CA ALA A 74 -5.44 10.47 -5.19
C ALA A 74 -5.34 9.17 -4.36
N SER A 75 -4.11 8.72 -4.12
CA SER A 75 -3.80 7.46 -3.43
C SER A 75 -2.49 7.54 -2.63
N LEU A 76 -2.04 6.40 -2.09
CA LEU A 76 -0.75 6.23 -1.42
C LEU A 76 0.46 6.52 -2.33
N VAL A 77 0.28 6.49 -3.66
CA VAL A 77 1.36 6.73 -4.64
C VAL A 77 1.00 7.79 -5.69
N GLN A 78 -0.13 8.49 -5.54
CA GLN A 78 -0.58 9.52 -6.49
C GLN A 78 -1.19 10.74 -5.78
N SER A 79 -0.86 11.95 -6.24
CA SER A 79 -1.48 13.21 -5.80
C SER A 79 -1.71 14.20 -6.96
N PHE A 80 -2.61 15.16 -6.77
CA PHE A 80 -3.08 16.06 -7.84
C PHE A 80 -3.20 17.52 -7.35
N HIS A 81 -2.52 18.43 -8.03
CA HIS A 81 -2.52 19.87 -7.75
C HIS A 81 -2.95 20.67 -8.98
N GLU A 82 -3.98 21.50 -8.83
CA GLU A 82 -4.52 22.26 -9.96
C GLU A 82 -3.62 23.44 -10.38
N SER A 83 -2.83 24.00 -9.46
CA SER A 83 -2.11 25.26 -9.68
C SER A 83 -0.96 25.47 -8.69
N VAL A 84 0.11 26.11 -9.13
CA VAL A 84 1.34 26.34 -8.35
C VAL A 84 1.43 27.78 -7.83
N ALA A 85 0.29 28.35 -7.44
CA ALA A 85 0.24 29.72 -6.94
C ALA A 85 1.01 29.83 -5.60
N GLN A 86 2.08 30.62 -5.61
CA GLN A 86 2.91 30.89 -4.42
C GLN A 86 2.07 31.60 -3.33
N ARG A 87 1.18 32.51 -3.75
CA ARG A 87 0.15 33.10 -2.89
C ARG A 87 -0.90 32.04 -2.53
N GLY A 88 -0.93 31.61 -1.27
CA GLY A 88 -1.83 30.56 -0.77
C GLY A 88 -1.17 29.19 -0.54
N GLY A 89 0.16 29.11 -0.47
CA GLY A 89 0.86 27.93 0.05
C GLY A 89 0.84 26.67 -0.83
N LYS A 90 0.35 26.75 -2.08
CA LYS A 90 0.19 25.58 -2.95
C LYS A 90 1.51 24.93 -3.33
N VAL A 91 2.58 25.73 -3.48
CA VAL A 91 3.96 25.22 -3.64
C VAL A 91 4.38 24.39 -2.44
N ALA A 92 4.09 24.85 -1.22
CA ALA A 92 4.42 24.10 0.00
C ALA A 92 3.60 22.80 0.12
N ALA A 93 2.36 22.75 -0.38
CA ALA A 93 1.58 21.52 -0.45
C ALA A 93 2.17 20.51 -1.46
N ILE A 94 2.70 20.96 -2.60
CA ILE A 94 3.43 20.12 -3.56
C ILE A 94 4.73 19.59 -2.93
N LEU A 95 5.51 20.44 -2.26
CA LEU A 95 6.74 20.02 -1.58
C LEU A 95 6.47 19.05 -0.42
N ALA A 96 5.39 19.25 0.33
CA ALA A 96 4.95 18.32 1.38
C ALA A 96 4.55 16.96 0.81
N ASP A 97 3.83 16.92 -0.32
CA ASP A 97 3.54 15.66 -1.03
C ASP A 97 4.82 14.96 -1.52
N ILE A 98 5.80 15.70 -2.07
CA ILE A 98 7.08 15.12 -2.51
C ILE A 98 7.85 14.54 -1.31
N CYS A 99 7.94 15.28 -0.19
CA CYS A 99 8.51 14.79 1.07
C CYS A 99 7.79 13.51 1.57
N ALA A 100 6.45 13.48 1.51
CA ALA A 100 5.64 12.34 1.92
C ALA A 100 5.83 11.08 1.06
N PHE A 101 6.02 11.25 -0.26
CA PHE A 101 6.31 10.14 -1.16
C PHE A 101 7.75 9.61 -0.96
N ALA A 102 8.73 10.51 -0.78
CA ALA A 102 10.11 10.12 -0.49
C ALA A 102 10.23 9.29 0.81
N ASN A 103 9.44 9.64 1.84
CA ASN A 103 9.37 8.91 3.10
C ASN A 103 8.50 7.63 3.06
N THR A 104 7.77 7.34 1.99
CA THR A 104 6.90 6.15 1.93
C THR A 104 7.25 5.25 0.74
N ALA A 105 6.31 4.96 -0.15
CA ALA A 105 6.51 4.02 -1.26
C ALA A 105 7.03 4.68 -2.55
N GLY A 106 7.43 5.96 -2.50
CA GLY A 106 7.53 6.80 -3.68
C GLY A 106 6.14 7.15 -4.27
N GLY A 107 6.11 7.76 -5.44
CA GLY A 107 4.85 8.08 -6.12
C GLY A 107 4.97 9.09 -7.25
N ALA A 108 3.81 9.60 -7.68
CA ALA A 108 3.67 10.60 -8.73
C ALA A 108 2.82 11.79 -8.28
N VAL A 109 3.35 13.01 -8.44
CA VAL A 109 2.60 14.27 -8.26
C VAL A 109 2.22 14.82 -9.64
N TYR A 110 0.93 15.06 -9.86
CA TYR A 110 0.40 15.64 -11.09
C TYR A 110 0.01 17.10 -10.90
N VAL A 111 0.66 18.00 -11.63
CA VAL A 111 0.54 19.45 -11.43
C VAL A 111 -0.03 20.15 -12.67
N GLY A 112 -1.12 20.91 -12.48
CA GLY A 112 -1.95 21.49 -13.55
C GLY A 112 -3.32 20.80 -13.71
N THR A 113 -3.69 19.88 -12.81
CA THR A 113 -4.90 19.05 -12.95
C THR A 113 -5.52 18.66 -11.60
N ARG A 114 -6.71 18.05 -11.63
CA ARG A 114 -7.42 17.48 -10.48
C ARG A 114 -7.89 16.06 -10.80
N ALA A 115 -8.02 15.22 -9.77
CA ALA A 115 -8.69 13.93 -9.86
C ALA A 115 -10.15 14.06 -10.34
N GLY A 116 -10.71 12.95 -10.85
CA GLY A 116 -12.04 12.85 -11.43
C GLY A 116 -12.17 13.43 -12.84
N LYS A 117 -13.38 13.36 -13.40
CA LYS A 117 -13.72 13.77 -14.78
C LYS A 117 -13.85 15.30 -14.98
N VAL A 118 -13.13 16.10 -14.19
CA VAL A 118 -13.17 17.57 -14.26
C VAL A 118 -12.40 18.05 -15.51
N LYS A 119 -12.69 19.26 -16.02
CA LYS A 119 -11.88 19.86 -17.09
C LYS A 119 -10.44 20.10 -16.60
N ILE A 120 -9.44 19.72 -17.40
CA ILE A 120 -8.03 19.98 -17.09
C ILE A 120 -7.77 21.48 -17.31
N LYS A 121 -7.15 22.13 -16.31
CA LYS A 121 -6.79 23.55 -16.38
C LYS A 121 -5.47 23.76 -17.12
N GLY A 122 -4.51 22.89 -16.88
CA GLY A 122 -3.16 22.99 -17.42
C GLY A 122 -2.32 24.08 -16.77
N LEU A 123 -1.03 24.06 -17.10
CA LEU A 123 -0.05 25.06 -16.72
C LEU A 123 0.26 25.95 -17.92
N VAL A 124 0.28 27.27 -17.68
CA VAL A 124 0.61 28.27 -18.72
C VAL A 124 2.09 28.21 -19.08
N ALA A 125 2.97 28.07 -18.08
CA ALA A 125 4.43 28.03 -18.24
C ALA A 125 5.05 26.84 -17.47
N PRO A 126 4.97 25.59 -17.99
CA PRO A 126 5.44 24.41 -17.28
C PRO A 126 6.94 24.47 -16.92
N GLY A 127 7.81 25.03 -17.77
CA GLY A 127 9.24 25.15 -17.46
C GLY A 127 9.57 26.08 -16.29
N GLN A 128 8.81 27.17 -16.10
CA GLN A 128 8.95 28.04 -14.92
C GLN A 128 8.48 27.33 -13.65
N VAL A 129 7.39 26.57 -13.75
CA VAL A 129 6.87 25.76 -12.64
C VAL A 129 7.86 24.65 -12.25
N GLU A 130 8.49 23.99 -13.23
CA GLU A 130 9.54 23.01 -12.98
C GLU A 130 10.72 23.63 -12.22
N GLN A 131 11.24 24.78 -12.68
CA GLN A 131 12.32 25.50 -12.01
C GLN A 131 11.94 25.92 -10.58
N GLN A 132 10.71 26.41 -10.38
CA GLN A 132 10.21 26.78 -9.05
C GLN A 132 10.13 25.58 -8.09
N ILE A 133 9.72 24.41 -8.59
CA ILE A 133 9.67 23.18 -7.79
C ILE A 133 11.07 22.68 -7.47
N ARG A 134 11.99 22.63 -8.45
CA ARG A 134 13.39 22.24 -8.22
C ARG A 134 14.06 23.13 -7.17
N ALA A 135 14.02 24.46 -7.35
CA ALA A 135 14.58 25.40 -6.37
C ALA A 135 13.95 25.22 -4.97
N GLY A 136 12.64 25.01 -4.89
CA GLY A 136 11.96 24.76 -3.62
C GLY A 136 12.27 23.41 -2.95
N LEU A 137 12.80 22.43 -3.69
CA LEU A 137 13.32 21.18 -3.15
C LEU A 137 14.75 21.38 -2.64
N ASP A 138 15.62 21.98 -3.47
CA ASP A 138 17.03 22.23 -3.15
C ASP A 138 17.20 23.16 -1.93
N GLU A 139 16.28 24.11 -1.72
CA GLU A 139 16.28 25.05 -0.59
C GLU A 139 15.66 24.47 0.70
N ARG A 140 14.70 23.53 0.59
CA ARG A 140 13.79 23.21 1.72
C ARG A 140 13.64 21.72 2.05
N ILE A 141 14.15 20.80 1.24
CA ILE A 141 14.14 19.36 1.56
C ILE A 141 15.54 18.88 1.93
N THR A 142 15.65 18.33 3.13
CA THR A 142 16.87 17.77 3.70
C THR A 142 16.60 16.30 4.09
N PRO A 143 17.40 15.31 3.65
CA PRO A 143 18.52 15.39 2.70
C PRO A 143 18.09 15.74 1.26
N PRO A 144 19.03 16.14 0.38
CA PRO A 144 18.72 16.45 -1.02
C PRO A 144 18.09 15.25 -1.76
N LEU A 145 17.01 15.50 -2.52
CA LEU A 145 16.22 14.47 -3.16
C LEU A 145 16.24 14.60 -4.70
N THR A 146 16.71 13.56 -5.39
CA THR A 146 16.66 13.51 -6.86
C THR A 146 15.29 13.06 -7.35
N ILE A 147 14.61 13.91 -8.12
CA ILE A 147 13.30 13.63 -8.73
C ILE A 147 13.35 13.77 -10.25
N LYS A 148 12.44 13.07 -10.94
CA LYS A 148 12.25 13.20 -12.39
C LYS A 148 10.97 13.99 -12.67
N ILE A 149 11.05 14.99 -13.54
CA ILE A 149 9.91 15.82 -13.93
C ILE A 149 9.73 15.69 -15.44
N ASP A 150 8.54 15.28 -15.88
CA ASP A 150 8.15 15.17 -17.28
C ASP A 150 6.97 16.12 -17.57
N THR A 151 6.99 16.82 -18.72
CA THR A 151 5.80 17.54 -19.21
C THR A 151 4.94 16.62 -20.04
N LEU A 152 3.71 16.38 -19.59
CA LEU A 152 2.68 15.66 -20.33
C LEU A 152 1.75 16.64 -21.07
N GLN A 153 1.50 16.38 -22.34
CA GLN A 153 0.47 17.02 -23.14
C GLN A 153 -0.80 16.17 -23.03
N SER A 154 -1.84 16.69 -22.38
CA SER A 154 -3.11 15.99 -22.13
C SER A 154 -4.25 16.86 -22.64
N GLN A 155 -5.01 16.35 -23.61
CA GLN A 155 -5.95 17.16 -24.41
C GLN A 155 -5.23 18.43 -24.94
N ASN A 156 -5.78 19.63 -24.71
CA ASN A 156 -5.14 20.91 -25.04
C ASN A 156 -4.37 21.54 -23.86
N ALA A 157 -4.08 20.79 -22.79
CA ALA A 157 -3.47 21.27 -21.56
C ALA A 157 -2.08 20.63 -21.32
N LYS A 158 -1.14 21.42 -20.80
CA LYS A 158 0.16 20.93 -20.33
C LYS A 158 0.10 20.66 -18.83
N VAL A 159 0.54 19.49 -18.41
CA VAL A 159 0.55 19.02 -17.01
C VAL A 159 1.95 18.51 -16.70
N LEU A 160 2.52 18.84 -15.53
CA LEU A 160 3.76 18.21 -15.08
C LEU A 160 3.45 16.92 -14.33
N ARG A 161 4.16 15.85 -14.66
CA ARG A 161 4.25 14.63 -13.85
C ARG A 161 5.61 14.63 -13.16
N ILE A 162 5.59 14.65 -11.84
CA ILE A 162 6.78 14.56 -11.00
C ILE A 162 6.83 13.14 -10.45
N GLN A 163 7.83 12.36 -10.84
CA GLN A 163 8.10 11.03 -10.30
C GLN A 163 9.07 11.16 -9.12
N VAL A 164 8.63 10.68 -7.95
CA VAL A 164 9.37 10.71 -6.69
C VAL A 164 9.71 9.27 -6.32
N PRO A 165 10.99 8.88 -6.22
CA PRO A 165 11.35 7.55 -5.73
C PRO A 165 11.08 7.42 -4.22
N LYS A 166 11.01 6.19 -3.70
CA LYS A 166 11.30 5.97 -2.26
C LYS A 166 12.74 6.43 -2.03
N GLY A 167 12.95 7.34 -1.09
CA GLY A 167 14.28 7.87 -0.81
C GLY A 167 15.10 6.90 0.03
N GLY A 168 16.42 6.85 -0.20
CA GLY A 168 17.32 5.97 0.56
C GLY A 168 17.67 6.53 1.94
N ASP A 169 17.81 7.84 2.04
CA ASP A 169 18.29 8.56 3.23
C ASP A 169 17.14 9.10 4.08
N ALA A 170 16.09 8.28 4.28
CA ALA A 170 14.96 8.65 5.12
C ALA A 170 15.38 8.79 6.60
N PRO A 171 14.81 9.73 7.37
CA PRO A 171 13.65 10.55 7.04
C PRO A 171 14.01 11.88 6.35
N TYR A 172 13.33 12.17 5.25
CA TYR A 172 13.35 13.47 4.58
C TYR A 172 12.46 14.46 5.33
N ALA A 173 12.98 15.65 5.61
CA ALA A 173 12.29 16.76 6.26
C ALA A 173 12.05 17.90 5.28
N LEU A 174 10.87 18.53 5.35
CA LEU A 174 10.61 19.84 4.77
C LEU A 174 10.86 20.93 5.83
N ASP A 175 11.56 22.00 5.45
CA ASP A 175 11.99 23.07 6.37
C ASP A 175 12.78 22.53 7.58
N ASP A 176 13.56 21.46 7.41
CA ASP A 176 14.35 20.74 8.44
C ASP A 176 13.59 20.10 9.62
N TYR A 177 12.34 20.49 9.91
CA TYR A 177 11.56 19.96 11.05
C TYR A 177 10.20 19.34 10.70
N LYS A 178 9.72 19.44 9.45
CA LYS A 178 8.42 18.89 9.02
C LYS A 178 8.62 17.59 8.26
N PHE A 179 8.59 16.49 8.99
CA PHE A 179 8.50 15.16 8.40
C PHE A 179 7.07 14.91 7.92
N TYR A 180 6.90 14.55 6.66
CA TYR A 180 5.60 14.19 6.10
C TYR A 180 5.55 12.70 5.75
N VAL A 181 4.37 12.10 5.91
CA VAL A 181 4.05 10.73 5.49
C VAL A 181 2.73 10.71 4.72
N ARG A 182 2.60 9.75 3.81
CA ARG A 182 1.44 9.56 2.95
C ARG A 182 0.48 8.54 3.57
N ASP A 183 -0.81 8.90 3.64
CA ASP A 183 -1.82 8.17 4.41
C ASP A 183 -3.16 8.17 3.62
N GLU A 184 -3.58 6.99 3.16
CA GLU A 184 -4.67 6.74 2.19
C GLU A 184 -4.57 7.57 0.90
N THR A 185 -4.96 8.84 0.99
CA THR A 185 -5.12 9.82 -0.10
C THR A 185 -4.59 11.20 0.28
N GLY A 186 -4.15 11.38 1.53
CA GLY A 186 -3.69 12.63 2.11
C GLY A 186 -2.23 12.58 2.55
N THR A 187 -1.68 13.76 2.82
CA THR A 187 -0.33 13.96 3.31
C THR A 187 -0.41 14.60 4.68
N ASN A 188 0.20 13.95 5.67
CA ASN A 188 0.10 14.33 7.08
C ASN A 188 1.50 14.51 7.68
N LEU A 189 1.62 15.34 8.72
CA LEU A 189 2.84 15.41 9.52
C LEU A 189 3.03 14.08 10.27
N ALA A 190 4.24 13.54 10.20
CA ALA A 190 4.61 12.29 10.86
C ALA A 190 4.59 12.46 12.38
N VAL A 191 4.05 11.46 13.07
CA VAL A 191 4.07 11.35 14.53
C VAL A 191 5.42 10.74 14.95
N ARG A 192 5.85 10.98 16.19
CA ARG A 192 7.12 10.50 16.75
C ARG A 192 7.47 9.07 16.33
N ASP A 193 6.55 8.13 16.53
CA ASP A 193 6.84 6.71 16.32
C ASP A 193 6.90 6.34 14.83
N GLU A 194 6.24 7.09 13.95
CA GLU A 194 6.45 6.98 12.50
C GLU A 194 7.82 7.51 12.09
N ILE A 195 8.29 8.63 12.67
CA ILE A 195 9.65 9.15 12.42
C ILE A 195 10.69 8.12 12.87
N VAL A 196 10.47 7.47 14.03
CA VAL A 196 11.32 6.36 14.50
C VAL A 196 11.28 5.17 13.55
N ALA A 197 10.11 4.82 13.01
CA ALA A 197 9.98 3.76 12.00
C ALA A 197 10.74 4.07 10.70
N LEU A 198 10.65 5.31 10.18
CA LEU A 198 11.42 5.76 9.02
C LEU A 198 12.94 5.62 9.23
N ILE A 199 13.42 6.00 10.41
CA ILE A 199 14.84 5.86 10.78
C ILE A 199 15.25 4.38 10.85
N LYS A 200 14.40 3.50 11.40
CA LYS A 200 14.67 2.06 11.45
C LYS A 200 14.73 1.42 10.06
N ASP A 201 13.78 1.76 9.18
CA ASP A 201 13.69 1.28 7.81
C ASP A 201 14.91 1.71 6.98
N SER A 202 15.34 2.98 7.06
CA SER A 202 16.54 3.47 6.37
C SER A 202 17.84 2.83 6.89
N LEU A 203 17.95 2.59 8.20
CA LEU A 203 19.13 1.95 8.80
C LEU A 203 19.12 0.41 8.71
N GLY A 204 18.10 -0.20 8.10
CA GLY A 204 18.00 -1.66 7.93
C GLY A 204 17.83 -2.42 9.25
N PHE A 205 17.29 -1.79 10.29
CA PHE A 205 16.92 -2.50 11.51
C PHE A 205 15.64 -3.29 11.25
N GLU A 206 15.78 -4.58 10.95
CA GLU A 206 14.64 -5.51 10.90
C GLU A 206 13.84 -5.38 12.20
N GLN A 207 12.53 -5.24 12.04
CA GLN A 207 11.61 -5.13 13.15
C GLN A 207 11.46 -6.52 13.76
N GLU A 208 12.32 -6.87 14.73
CA GLU A 208 12.06 -7.96 15.66
C GLU A 208 10.63 -7.77 16.17
N ALA A 209 9.74 -8.68 15.76
CA ALA A 209 8.39 -8.70 16.28
C ALA A 209 8.52 -8.93 17.79
N GLU A 210 7.96 -8.02 18.60
CA GLU A 210 7.79 -8.25 20.04
C GLU A 210 6.79 -9.39 20.22
N GLU A 211 7.29 -10.63 20.04
CA GLU A 211 6.59 -11.87 20.27
C GLU A 211 6.16 -11.85 21.74
N GLN A 212 4.85 -11.92 21.98
CA GLN A 212 4.28 -11.71 23.31
C GLN A 212 4.74 -12.85 24.24
N ALA A 213 5.85 -12.62 24.95
CA ALA A 213 6.35 -13.54 25.94
C ALA A 213 5.24 -13.82 26.98
N PRO A 214 4.79 -15.08 27.13
CA PRO A 214 3.73 -15.39 28.08
C PRO A 214 4.25 -15.14 29.50
N GLU A 215 3.57 -14.27 30.24
CA GLU A 215 3.89 -13.96 31.62
C GLU A 215 3.67 -15.18 32.53
N GLN A 216 4.71 -16.00 32.68
CA GLN A 216 4.78 -17.04 33.69
C GLN A 216 5.79 -16.65 34.76
N ALA A 217 5.29 -15.99 35.80
CA ALA A 217 6.00 -15.91 37.07
C ALA A 217 6.08 -17.32 37.70
N PRO A 218 7.25 -17.67 38.26
CA PRO A 218 7.22 -18.30 39.57
C PRO A 218 8.03 -17.49 40.59
N THR A 219 7.36 -17.29 41.72
CA THR A 219 7.87 -16.85 43.01
C THR A 219 9.29 -17.32 43.34
N ARG A 220 10.27 -16.41 43.29
CA ARG A 220 11.59 -16.62 43.90
C ARG A 220 11.51 -16.43 45.41
N SER A 221 11.41 -17.53 46.15
CA SER A 221 11.71 -17.56 47.58
C SER A 221 13.18 -17.18 47.82
N ARG A 222 13.43 -16.39 48.87
CA ARG A 222 14.78 -16.01 49.29
C ARG A 222 15.43 -17.14 50.09
N GLN A 223 16.67 -17.50 49.77
CA GLN A 223 17.60 -17.94 50.83
C GLN A 223 19.05 -17.52 50.55
N ASN A 224 19.74 -17.15 51.62
CA ASN A 224 21.12 -16.63 51.59
C ASN A 224 22.16 -17.74 51.45
N GLY A 225 23.23 -17.48 50.69
CA GLY A 225 24.46 -18.27 50.69
C GLY A 225 25.69 -17.37 50.49
N ARG A 226 26.44 -17.10 51.55
CA ARG A 226 27.69 -16.30 51.50
C ARG A 226 28.84 -17.14 50.94
N GLY A 227 29.63 -16.59 50.01
CA GLY A 227 30.88 -17.20 49.55
C GLY A 227 31.86 -16.16 48.95
N ARG A 228 32.90 -15.78 49.72
CA ARG A 228 34.02 -14.96 49.23
C ARG A 228 34.98 -15.80 48.39
N ALA A 229 35.51 -15.25 47.28
CA ALA A 229 36.93 -15.39 46.92
C ALA A 229 37.36 -14.29 45.93
N ARG A 230 38.63 -13.85 46.03
CA ARG A 230 39.30 -12.95 45.08
C ARG A 230 40.09 -13.78 44.05
N GLY A 231 40.29 -13.26 42.84
CA GLY A 231 41.30 -13.77 41.89
C GLY A 231 41.54 -12.84 40.70
N LYS A 232 42.80 -12.44 40.49
CA LYS A 232 43.29 -11.85 39.22
C LYS A 232 43.18 -12.95 38.14
N GLY A 233 42.87 -12.70 36.87
CA GLY A 233 43.51 -11.75 35.95
C GLY A 233 44.43 -12.52 34.96
N SER A 234 44.59 -12.01 33.74
CA SER A 234 45.43 -12.51 32.62
C SER A 234 44.71 -13.29 31.49
N GLN A 235 44.63 -12.65 30.32
CA GLN A 235 44.78 -13.25 28.97
C GLN A 235 46.26 -13.69 28.75
N PRO A 236 46.67 -14.44 27.69
CA PRO A 236 46.05 -14.51 26.36
C PRO A 236 46.01 -15.87 25.61
N ALA A 237 45.27 -15.84 24.49
CA ALA A 237 45.41 -16.55 23.20
C ALA A 237 46.12 -17.93 23.10
N ALA A 238 45.39 -18.90 22.54
CA ALA A 238 45.88 -19.80 21.49
C ALA A 238 44.71 -20.42 20.69
N GLN A 239 44.86 -20.52 19.36
CA GLN A 239 44.04 -21.42 18.52
C GLN A 239 44.54 -22.87 18.70
N PRO A 240 43.76 -23.87 18.25
CA PRO A 240 44.30 -24.61 17.10
C PRO A 240 43.28 -24.89 15.99
N SER A 241 43.79 -24.84 14.76
CA SER A 241 43.16 -25.38 13.56
C SER A 241 43.15 -26.91 13.57
N GLY A 242 42.06 -27.53 13.13
CA GLY A 242 41.96 -28.99 12.89
C GLY A 242 41.07 -29.27 11.68
N THR A 243 41.68 -29.58 10.54
CA THR A 243 41.00 -29.82 9.27
C THR A 243 40.58 -31.27 9.07
N ALA A 244 39.40 -31.51 8.48
CA ALA A 244 39.10 -32.75 7.76
C ALA A 244 38.24 -32.47 6.51
N LYS A 245 38.80 -32.76 5.33
CA LYS A 245 38.05 -33.19 4.12
C LYS A 245 37.81 -34.71 4.28
N ALA A 246 36.96 -35.44 3.56
CA ALA A 246 36.10 -35.18 2.40
C ALA A 246 34.77 -35.98 2.61
N GLN A 247 33.94 -36.41 1.65
CA GLN A 247 34.03 -36.45 0.19
C GLN A 247 32.65 -36.41 -0.50
N THR A 248 32.69 -36.40 -1.82
CA THR A 248 31.64 -36.54 -2.83
C THR A 248 31.05 -37.96 -2.92
N ASP A 249 29.82 -38.09 -3.42
CA ASP A 249 29.58 -38.72 -4.73
C ASP A 249 28.18 -38.36 -5.25
N GLY A 250 28.02 -38.34 -6.58
CA GLY A 250 26.75 -38.05 -7.23
C GLY A 250 26.43 -39.06 -8.33
N LYS A 251 25.15 -39.29 -8.59
CA LYS A 251 24.68 -39.96 -9.80
C LYS A 251 23.26 -39.52 -10.16
N ALA A 252 22.97 -39.50 -11.46
CA ALA A 252 21.76 -38.93 -12.04
C ALA A 252 20.80 -39.98 -12.61
N ALA A 253 19.65 -39.48 -13.06
CA ALA A 253 18.62 -40.10 -13.91
C ALA A 253 17.65 -41.10 -13.23
N GLY A 254 16.39 -40.68 -13.18
CA GLY A 254 15.19 -41.46 -12.90
C GLY A 254 13.99 -40.64 -13.38
N GLU A 255 13.36 -41.08 -14.46
CA GLU A 255 12.33 -40.37 -15.22
C GLU A 255 10.95 -40.92 -14.84
N GLU A 256 10.08 -40.10 -14.24
CA GLU A 256 8.68 -40.47 -14.02
C GLU A 256 7.74 -39.26 -14.11
N ALA A 257 6.63 -39.43 -14.83
CA ALA A 257 5.63 -38.42 -15.14
C ALA A 257 4.42 -38.54 -14.17
N PRO A 258 3.49 -37.56 -14.13
CA PRO A 258 2.92 -37.11 -12.87
C PRO A 258 1.76 -37.97 -12.35
N LEU A 259 1.76 -38.23 -11.04
CA LEU A 259 0.56 -38.62 -10.32
C LEU A 259 -0.26 -37.37 -9.96
N ALA A 260 -1.55 -37.42 -10.28
CA ALA A 260 -2.49 -36.36 -9.99
C ALA A 260 -2.97 -36.41 -8.53
N GLY A 261 -3.27 -35.25 -7.96
CA GLY A 261 -4.10 -35.13 -6.76
C GLY A 261 -3.35 -35.24 -5.44
N ASP A 262 -2.58 -34.21 -5.11
CA ASP A 262 -2.55 -33.74 -3.73
C ASP A 262 -2.52 -32.21 -3.72
N THR A 263 -3.60 -31.62 -3.23
CA THR A 263 -3.66 -30.18 -2.95
C THR A 263 -2.93 -29.97 -1.63
N PRO A 264 -1.93 -29.06 -1.52
CA PRO A 264 -1.25 -28.83 -0.25
C PRO A 264 -2.26 -28.37 0.80
N THR A 265 -2.63 -29.26 1.71
CA THR A 265 -3.54 -28.94 2.81
C THR A 265 -2.71 -28.19 3.85
N LEU A 266 -2.81 -26.86 3.81
CA LEU A 266 -2.11 -25.98 4.75
C LEU A 266 -2.60 -26.22 6.19
N PRO A 267 -1.74 -26.07 7.20
CA PRO A 267 -2.14 -26.19 8.60
C PRO A 267 -3.15 -25.09 8.98
N ALA A 268 -4.18 -25.46 9.75
CA ALA A 268 -5.37 -24.64 9.98
C ALA A 268 -5.18 -23.39 10.87
N ASP A 269 -3.99 -23.19 11.45
CA ASP A 269 -3.72 -22.15 12.46
C ASP A 269 -2.87 -20.96 11.95
N ASP A 270 -2.31 -21.01 10.72
CA ASP A 270 -1.52 -19.89 10.18
C ASP A 270 -2.42 -18.79 9.57
N THR A 271 -3.18 -18.13 10.44
CA THR A 271 -4.00 -16.96 10.05
C THR A 271 -3.17 -15.69 9.82
N THR A 272 -1.87 -15.73 10.12
CA THR A 272 -0.94 -14.60 9.99
C THR A 272 -0.79 -14.14 8.52
N PHE A 273 -0.90 -15.08 7.57
CA PHE A 273 -0.79 -14.82 6.14
C PHE A 273 -2.01 -14.08 5.53
N TYR A 274 -3.14 -14.01 6.24
CA TYR A 274 -4.41 -13.48 5.71
C TYR A 274 -4.90 -12.21 6.44
N LEU A 275 -4.01 -11.42 7.04
CA LEU A 275 -4.42 -10.13 7.64
C LEU A 275 -4.81 -9.10 6.56
N PRO A 276 -5.82 -8.23 6.81
CA PRO A 276 -6.16 -7.15 5.89
C PRO A 276 -4.96 -6.23 5.67
N GLN A 277 -4.62 -5.93 4.41
CA GLN A 277 -3.46 -5.11 4.06
C GLN A 277 -3.73 -3.59 4.19
N ILE A 278 -4.96 -3.21 4.52
CA ILE A 278 -5.42 -1.83 4.65
C ILE A 278 -6.29 -1.71 5.89
N GLY A 279 -6.16 -0.61 6.62
CA GLY A 279 -6.90 -0.34 7.85
C GLY A 279 -5.97 -0.17 9.05
N VAL A 280 -6.54 -0.16 10.24
CA VAL A 280 -5.79 -0.09 11.50
C VAL A 280 -6.36 -1.01 12.57
N GLU A 281 -5.50 -1.50 13.45
CA GLU A 281 -5.83 -2.32 14.63
C GLU A 281 -5.52 -1.51 15.90
N ILE A 282 -6.42 -1.50 16.88
CA ILE A 282 -6.12 -0.99 18.23
C ILE A 282 -5.58 -2.16 19.05
N VAL A 283 -4.30 -2.11 19.36
CA VAL A 283 -3.56 -3.19 20.05
C VAL A 283 -3.73 -3.07 21.57
N GLU A 284 -3.80 -1.84 22.09
CA GLU A 284 -3.82 -1.55 23.52
C GLU A 284 -4.54 -0.21 23.79
N SER A 285 -5.14 -0.08 24.97
CA SER A 285 -5.58 1.21 25.53
C SER A 285 -5.11 1.33 26.99
N GLU A 286 -4.58 2.50 27.34
CA GLU A 286 -4.06 2.84 28.67
C GLU A 286 -4.68 4.16 29.14
N GLU A 287 -5.26 4.18 30.35
CA GLU A 287 -5.68 5.43 30.98
C GLU A 287 -4.56 5.99 31.85
N ARG A 288 -4.07 7.19 31.52
CA ARG A 288 -3.05 7.89 32.31
C ARG A 288 -3.50 9.32 32.62
N ASN A 289 -3.54 9.67 33.90
CA ASN A 289 -3.96 11.00 34.39
C ASN A 289 -5.36 11.43 33.92
N GLY A 290 -6.32 10.50 33.79
CA GLY A 290 -7.68 10.79 33.29
C GLY A 290 -7.75 11.01 31.77
N HIS A 291 -6.72 10.63 31.02
CA HIS A 291 -6.70 10.65 29.57
C HIS A 291 -6.47 9.25 29.02
N GLN A 292 -7.32 8.84 28.07
CA GLN A 292 -7.16 7.60 27.32
C GLN A 292 -6.10 7.77 26.23
N TYR A 293 -5.15 6.85 26.22
CA TYR A 293 -4.11 6.69 25.21
C TYR A 293 -4.27 5.34 24.53
N TYR A 294 -4.05 5.30 23.22
CA TYR A 294 -4.20 4.10 22.39
C TYR A 294 -2.89 3.76 21.70
N THR A 295 -2.59 2.47 21.59
CA THR A 295 -1.55 1.92 20.73
C THR A 295 -2.21 1.38 19.47
N ILE A 296 -1.87 1.96 18.32
CA ILE A 296 -2.48 1.63 17.02
C ILE A 296 -1.43 0.95 16.14
N ARG A 297 -1.77 -0.19 15.55
CA ARG A 297 -1.01 -0.81 14.46
C ARG A 297 -1.63 -0.39 13.12
N ASP A 298 -0.81 0.21 12.26
CA ASP A 298 -1.19 0.56 10.89
C ASP A 298 -0.91 -0.63 9.96
N LEU A 299 -1.95 -1.20 9.37
CA LEU A 299 -1.84 -2.46 8.62
C LEU A 299 -1.11 -2.30 7.28
N ARG A 300 -0.97 -1.07 6.79
CA ARG A 300 -0.38 -0.77 5.47
C ARG A 300 1.15 -0.83 5.46
N ASN A 301 1.77 -0.77 6.64
CA ASN A 301 3.22 -0.75 6.81
C ASN A 301 3.70 -1.50 8.08
N GLY A 302 2.78 -2.07 8.87
CA GLY A 302 3.10 -2.78 10.11
C GLY A 302 3.48 -1.89 11.31
N ASN A 303 3.50 -0.56 11.13
CA ASN A 303 4.00 0.35 12.16
C ASN A 303 3.07 0.38 13.38
N ILE A 304 3.67 0.42 14.57
CA ILE A 304 2.97 0.51 15.84
C ILE A 304 3.19 1.91 16.43
N ILE A 305 2.13 2.70 16.48
CA ILE A 305 2.12 4.08 16.98
C ILE A 305 1.56 4.07 18.41
N LYS A 306 2.37 4.42 19.39
CA LYS A 306 1.99 4.45 20.82
C LYS A 306 1.53 5.86 21.23
N ASN A 307 0.85 5.98 22.36
CA ASN A 307 0.39 7.26 22.93
C ASN A 307 -0.58 8.08 22.03
N VAL A 308 -1.34 7.45 21.13
CA VAL A 308 -2.33 8.16 20.31
C VAL A 308 -3.51 8.58 21.18
N THR A 309 -3.99 9.82 21.05
CA THR A 309 -5.18 10.31 21.77
C THR A 309 -6.30 10.63 20.78
N ARG A 310 -7.57 10.54 21.20
CA ARG A 310 -8.74 10.86 20.36
C ARG A 310 -8.64 12.22 19.64
N LYS A 311 -8.03 13.22 20.28
CA LYS A 311 -7.83 14.58 19.71
C LYS A 311 -6.60 14.70 18.80
N GLY A 312 -5.57 13.89 19.01
CA GLY A 312 -4.35 13.88 18.18
C GLY A 312 -4.41 12.90 17.01
N ALA A 313 -5.42 12.03 16.97
CA ALA A 313 -5.58 11.00 15.96
C ALA A 313 -5.95 11.58 14.59
N ARG A 314 -5.37 11.01 13.53
CA ARG A 314 -5.73 11.28 12.13
C ARG A 314 -7.12 10.73 11.79
N LYS A 315 -7.65 11.02 10.60
CA LYS A 315 -9.01 10.62 10.18
C LYS A 315 -9.33 9.13 10.42
N LEU A 316 -8.45 8.22 9.98
CA LEU A 316 -8.66 6.78 10.13
C LEU A 316 -8.49 6.33 11.60
N TRP A 317 -7.47 6.83 12.28
CA TRP A 317 -7.20 6.52 13.69
C TRP A 317 -8.29 7.06 14.64
N SER A 318 -8.79 8.26 14.38
CA SER A 318 -9.89 8.88 15.13
C SER A 318 -11.20 8.14 14.89
N TYR A 319 -11.42 7.58 13.70
CA TYR A 319 -12.54 6.70 13.42
C TYR A 319 -12.41 5.38 14.19
N ALA A 320 -11.24 4.73 14.15
CA ALA A 320 -10.99 3.49 14.89
C ALA A 320 -11.17 3.67 16.41
N ILE A 321 -10.58 4.73 16.99
CA ILE A 321 -10.78 5.07 18.41
C ILE A 321 -12.25 5.32 18.70
N GLN A 322 -12.94 6.08 17.85
CA GLN A 322 -14.37 6.33 18.03
C GLN A 322 -15.20 5.05 17.98
N GLN A 323 -14.97 4.15 17.02
CA GLN A 323 -15.71 2.88 16.96
C GLN A 323 -15.40 1.97 18.15
N TYR A 324 -14.16 1.98 18.64
CA TYR A 324 -13.75 1.24 19.83
C TYR A 324 -14.41 1.76 21.12
N GLU A 325 -14.55 3.09 21.27
CA GLU A 325 -15.23 3.74 22.40
C GLU A 325 -16.77 3.61 22.31
N ASP A 326 -17.36 3.98 21.17
CA ASP A 326 -18.81 4.14 20.99
C ASP A 326 -19.50 2.78 20.69
N HIS A 327 -18.82 1.85 20.00
CA HIS A 327 -19.36 0.57 19.52
C HIS A 327 -18.42 -0.62 19.82
N PRO A 328 -18.08 -0.91 21.09
CA PRO A 328 -17.19 -2.00 21.45
C PRO A 328 -17.72 -3.35 20.92
N VAL A 329 -16.87 -4.08 20.20
CA VAL A 329 -17.23 -5.29 19.47
C VAL A 329 -17.65 -6.41 20.42
N GLN A 330 -18.95 -6.63 20.53
CA GLN A 330 -19.53 -7.71 21.31
C GLN A 330 -19.54 -8.99 20.46
N ALA A 331 -18.53 -9.84 20.62
CA ALA A 331 -18.36 -11.07 19.83
C ALA A 331 -19.62 -11.95 19.73
N ALA A 332 -20.49 -11.95 20.76
CA ALA A 332 -21.76 -12.67 20.77
C ALA A 332 -22.87 -12.10 19.83
N LYS A 333 -22.67 -10.91 19.26
CA LYS A 333 -23.63 -10.24 18.36
C LYS A 333 -23.16 -10.15 16.91
N VAL A 334 -21.90 -10.50 16.63
CA VAL A 334 -21.33 -10.47 15.27
C VAL A 334 -21.63 -11.82 14.58
N GLN A 335 -21.90 -11.78 13.27
CA GLN A 335 -22.05 -13.00 12.47
C GLN A 335 -20.66 -13.51 12.09
N TRP A 336 -20.24 -14.62 12.71
CA TRP A 336 -18.96 -15.27 12.47
C TRP A 336 -19.07 -16.29 11.33
N GLU A 337 -18.15 -16.22 10.38
CA GLU A 337 -17.97 -17.18 9.31
C GLU A 337 -16.61 -17.88 9.46
N GLY A 338 -16.57 -18.90 10.31
CA GLY A 338 -15.32 -19.50 10.77
C GLY A 338 -14.62 -18.59 11.79
N ASN A 339 -13.36 -18.27 11.55
CA ASN A 339 -12.57 -17.41 12.44
C ASN A 339 -12.72 -15.91 12.14
N VAL A 340 -13.42 -15.52 11.07
CA VAL A 340 -13.56 -14.11 10.64
C VAL A 340 -15.02 -13.65 10.72
N ALA A 341 -15.23 -12.36 10.90
CA ALA A 341 -16.56 -11.76 10.97
C ALA A 341 -16.58 -10.31 10.47
N LEU A 342 -17.71 -9.90 9.89
CA LEU A 342 -17.99 -8.52 9.51
C LEU A 342 -18.68 -7.79 10.68
N VAL A 343 -18.05 -6.73 11.21
CA VAL A 343 -18.58 -5.92 12.31
C VAL A 343 -19.50 -4.81 11.78
N ALA A 344 -19.02 -4.06 10.78
CA ALA A 344 -19.78 -2.99 10.13
C ALA A 344 -19.33 -2.80 8.68
N ALA A 345 -20.22 -2.29 7.83
CA ALA A 345 -19.91 -1.86 6.48
C ALA A 345 -20.55 -0.50 6.21
N GLU A 346 -19.75 0.52 5.86
CA GLU A 346 -20.20 1.89 5.63
C GLU A 346 -19.66 2.46 4.31
N LYS A 347 -20.56 3.02 3.48
CA LYS A 347 -20.18 3.69 2.24
C LYS A 347 -19.76 5.13 2.53
N ARG A 348 -18.45 5.41 2.54
CA ARG A 348 -17.89 6.73 2.88
C ARG A 348 -17.06 7.31 1.72
N ALA A 349 -17.41 8.53 1.32
CA ALA A 349 -16.79 9.24 0.19
C ALA A 349 -16.81 8.46 -1.15
N GLY A 350 -17.79 7.56 -1.33
CA GLY A 350 -17.98 6.78 -2.56
C GLY A 350 -17.24 5.46 -2.62
N LYS A 351 -16.38 5.13 -1.64
CA LYS A 351 -15.80 3.79 -1.43
C LYS A 351 -16.53 3.08 -0.28
N GLN A 352 -16.63 1.75 -0.33
CA GLN A 352 -16.99 0.97 0.85
C GLN A 352 -15.83 0.92 1.85
N ARG A 353 -16.17 0.89 3.13
CA ARG A 353 -15.26 0.60 4.24
C ARG A 353 -15.88 -0.45 5.13
N TYR A 354 -15.06 -1.39 5.59
CA TYR A 354 -15.46 -2.53 6.40
C TYR A 354 -14.67 -2.49 7.72
N ASP A 355 -15.39 -2.69 8.82
CA ASP A 355 -14.80 -3.02 10.11
C ASP A 355 -14.94 -4.53 10.31
N LEU A 356 -13.83 -5.18 10.64
CA LEU A 356 -13.68 -6.64 10.60
C LEU A 356 -13.20 -7.16 11.95
N ALA A 357 -13.59 -8.37 12.30
CA ALA A 357 -13.08 -9.08 13.47
C ALA A 357 -12.46 -10.43 13.07
N LEU A 358 -11.29 -10.73 13.64
CA LEU A 358 -10.63 -12.03 13.56
C LEU A 358 -10.58 -12.63 14.96
N ARG A 359 -10.95 -13.90 15.07
CA ARG A 359 -10.80 -14.70 16.27
C ARG A 359 -9.53 -15.53 16.18
N GLU A 360 -8.61 -15.28 17.09
CA GLU A 360 -7.31 -15.94 17.19
C GLU A 360 -7.28 -16.65 18.56
N GLY A 361 -7.82 -17.87 18.59
CA GLY A 361 -8.10 -18.61 19.81
C GLY A 361 -9.15 -17.92 20.71
N ASP A 362 -8.72 -17.48 21.88
CA ASP A 362 -9.52 -16.73 22.87
C ASP A 362 -9.44 -15.20 22.68
N LYS A 363 -8.55 -14.70 21.82
CA LYS A 363 -8.42 -13.27 21.51
C LYS A 363 -9.29 -12.90 20.31
N VAL A 364 -9.94 -11.75 20.37
CA VAL A 364 -10.61 -11.12 19.23
C VAL A 364 -9.84 -9.87 18.84
N ARG A 365 -9.36 -9.84 17.60
CA ARG A 365 -8.67 -8.71 16.98
C ARG A 365 -9.66 -7.98 16.08
N VAL A 366 -9.61 -6.66 16.08
CA VAL A 366 -10.55 -5.82 15.32
C VAL A 366 -9.76 -4.88 14.41
N PHE A 367 -10.11 -4.90 13.12
CA PHE A 367 -9.50 -4.11 12.07
C PHE A 367 -10.52 -3.07 11.57
N TYR A 368 -10.17 -1.80 11.67
CA TYR A 368 -11.07 -0.68 11.39
C TYR A 368 -10.76 -0.01 10.06
N GLY A 369 -11.81 0.30 9.30
CA GLY A 369 -11.77 1.11 8.08
C GLY A 369 -11.06 0.44 6.89
N VAL A 370 -11.11 -0.89 6.79
CA VAL A 370 -10.57 -1.68 5.68
C VAL A 370 -11.34 -1.34 4.39
N THR A 371 -10.66 -1.09 3.27
CA THR A 371 -11.30 -0.90 1.96
C THR A 371 -11.32 -2.19 1.16
N GLU A 372 -12.17 -2.30 0.13
CA GLU A 372 -12.21 -3.43 -0.83
C GLU A 372 -10.81 -3.88 -1.29
N ASP A 373 -9.93 -2.91 -1.60
CA ASP A 373 -8.53 -3.11 -2.01
C ASP A 373 -7.66 -3.89 -0.98
N GLY A 374 -8.12 -4.07 0.27
CA GLY A 374 -7.45 -4.81 1.33
C GLY A 374 -8.22 -6.04 1.83
N MET A 375 -9.32 -6.40 1.17
CA MET A 375 -10.20 -7.52 1.50
C MET A 375 -9.78 -8.81 0.77
N GLU A 376 -8.51 -9.19 0.90
CA GLU A 376 -7.96 -10.38 0.22
C GLU A 376 -8.26 -11.70 0.98
N GLY A 377 -8.12 -12.83 0.28
CA GLY A 377 -8.23 -14.18 0.85
C GLY A 377 -9.56 -14.41 1.58
N GLU A 378 -9.48 -14.82 2.84
CA GLU A 378 -10.62 -15.12 3.70
C GLU A 378 -11.59 -13.91 3.89
N TRP A 379 -11.17 -12.67 3.63
CA TRP A 379 -12.02 -11.48 3.75
C TRP A 379 -12.87 -11.18 2.51
N ALA A 380 -12.47 -11.69 1.34
CA ALA A 380 -13.13 -11.41 0.07
C ALA A 380 -14.62 -11.81 0.06
N ARG A 381 -15.00 -12.80 0.89
CA ARG A 381 -16.40 -13.25 1.06
C ARG A 381 -17.36 -12.15 1.52
N PHE A 382 -16.85 -11.14 2.24
CA PHE A 382 -17.65 -10.04 2.80
C PHE A 382 -17.80 -8.85 1.83
N ILE A 383 -17.16 -8.91 0.66
CA ILE A 383 -17.37 -7.93 -0.40
C ILE A 383 -18.78 -8.13 -0.94
N GLN A 384 -19.67 -7.20 -0.59
CA GLN A 384 -21.03 -7.18 -1.11
C GLN A 384 -21.02 -6.71 -2.56
N ASP A 385 -21.27 -7.62 -3.51
CA ASP A 385 -21.48 -7.29 -4.92
C ASP A 385 -22.60 -6.23 -5.05
N GLU A 386 -22.32 -5.10 -5.71
CA GLU A 386 -23.36 -4.11 -6.07
C GLU A 386 -24.28 -4.70 -7.15
N ALA A 387 -25.48 -5.11 -6.72
CA ALA A 387 -26.59 -5.56 -7.58
C ALA A 387 -27.28 -4.41 -8.34
#